data_AF-A0A9D3RL38-F1
#
_entry.id   AF-A0A9D3RL38-F1
#
_cell.length_a   1.000
_cell.length_b   1.000
_cell.length_c   1.000
_cell.angle_alpha   90.00
_cell.angle_beta   90.00
_cell.angle_gamma   90.00
#
_symmetry.space_group_name_H-M   'P 1'
#
loop_
_entity.id
_entity.type
_entity.pdbx_description
1 polymer ?
#
loop_
_entity_poly.entity_id
_entity_poly.type
_entity_poly.pdbx_seq_one_letter_code
_entity_poly.pdbx_strand_id
1 'polypeptide(L)'
;MEDGEDLEMLGEKLYGLIYPRHAEMAGKLTGMLLELPGSVLAQIMQDEAMLTEALNKAISALQQSGDNSSEMEPQEEDQASTSSDSLGEQLYKLVEVYNTGLTEKITGMLLEQKKLEVQKLLFDPGLLEERVNIALKMLEDGQSPEETDVSDFSDPDDTERLGEKLFAIVRQIDAVKCADITGMLLEMDHGTLRQVLSDQAMLEAAVQKAQSALLGHDSHTPSDHTTLSSGTDSSESKQT
;
A
#
# COMPACT_ATOMS: atom_id res chain seq x y z
N MET A 1 24.35 -17.24 52.63
CA MET A 1 24.13 -15.87 52.14
C MET A 1 25.38 -15.53 51.37
N GLU A 2 25.45 -15.97 50.11
CA GLU A 2 26.64 -15.77 49.25
C GLU A 2 26.20 -15.60 47.77
N ASP A 3 25.01 -16.10 47.40
CA ASP A 3 24.51 -16.02 46.02
C ASP A 3 24.13 -14.60 45.53
N GLY A 4 23.98 -13.62 46.43
CA GLY A 4 23.49 -12.28 46.09
C GLY A 4 24.55 -11.34 45.49
N GLU A 5 25.79 -11.40 45.99
CA GLU A 5 26.89 -10.54 45.52
C GLU A 5 27.42 -11.02 44.15
N ASP A 6 27.34 -12.32 43.88
CA ASP A 6 27.74 -12.90 42.59
C ASP A 6 26.81 -12.47 41.45
N LEU A 7 25.52 -12.28 41.74
CA LEU A 7 24.51 -11.85 40.77
C LEU A 7 24.71 -10.39 40.33
N GLU A 8 25.03 -9.48 41.25
CA GLU A 8 25.34 -8.09 40.90
C GLU A 8 26.60 -7.99 40.04
N MET A 9 27.68 -8.69 40.41
CA MET A 9 28.90 -8.72 39.60
C MET A 9 28.71 -9.40 38.23
N LEU A 10 27.88 -10.44 38.15
CA LEU A 10 27.50 -11.04 36.86
C LEU A 10 26.69 -10.07 36.02
N GLY A 11 25.76 -9.34 36.65
CA GLY A 11 24.93 -8.34 36.02
C GLY A 11 25.76 -7.23 35.37
N GLU A 12 26.74 -6.68 36.09
CA GLU A 12 27.64 -5.65 35.55
C GLU A 12 28.46 -6.16 34.36
N LYS A 13 29.02 -7.36 34.47
CA LYS A 13 29.78 -7.98 33.37
C LYS A 13 28.91 -8.23 32.15
N LEU A 14 27.70 -8.74 32.37
CA LEU A 14 26.74 -9.03 31.31
C LEU A 14 26.26 -7.74 30.64
N TYR A 15 25.97 -6.71 31.42
CA TYR A 15 25.61 -5.38 30.92
C TYR A 15 26.73 -4.81 30.04
N GLY A 16 28.00 -4.93 30.46
CA GLY A 16 29.15 -4.51 29.67
C GLY A 16 29.28 -5.22 28.31
N LEU A 17 28.81 -6.46 28.19
CA LEU A 17 28.77 -7.20 26.92
C LEU A 17 27.60 -6.78 26.03
N ILE A 18 26.46 -6.43 26.64
CA ILE A 18 25.22 -6.08 25.93
C ILE A 18 25.21 -4.61 25.50
N TYR A 19 25.70 -3.70 26.34
CA TYR A 19 25.64 -2.25 26.13
C TYR A 19 26.21 -1.78 24.79
N PRO A 20 27.37 -2.28 24.31
CA PRO A 20 27.91 -1.88 23.00
C PRO A 20 27.03 -2.32 21.82
N ARG A 21 26.17 -3.34 21.99
CA ARG A 21 25.30 -3.91 20.95
C ARG A 21 23.87 -3.36 21.01
N HIS A 22 23.36 -3.15 22.23
CA HIS A 22 21.97 -2.80 22.49
C HIS A 22 21.85 -1.77 23.63
N ALA A 23 22.49 -0.61 23.51
CA ALA A 23 22.57 0.40 24.58
C ALA A 23 21.20 0.80 25.17
N GLU A 24 20.19 0.99 24.33
CA GLU A 24 18.84 1.41 24.76
C GLU A 24 18.08 0.32 25.53
N MET A 25 18.37 -0.95 25.26
CA MET A 25 17.70 -2.09 25.88
C MET A 25 18.59 -2.83 26.88
N ALA A 26 19.87 -2.43 27.03
CA ALA A 26 20.87 -3.16 27.78
C ALA A 26 20.44 -3.43 29.22
N GLY A 27 19.82 -2.46 29.89
CA GLY A 27 19.33 -2.64 31.26
C GLY A 27 18.21 -3.67 31.36
N LYS A 28 17.22 -3.59 30.46
CA LYS A 28 16.08 -4.54 30.43
C LYS A 28 16.52 -5.94 30.01
N LEU A 29 17.39 -6.04 29.00
CA LEU A 29 17.94 -7.31 28.55
C LEU A 29 18.79 -7.96 29.64
N THR A 30 19.68 -7.20 30.28
CA THR A 30 20.48 -7.70 31.41
C THR A 30 19.58 -8.20 32.54
N GLY A 31 18.54 -7.45 32.89
CA GLY A 31 17.55 -7.87 33.89
C GLY A 31 16.87 -9.19 33.53
N MET A 32 16.35 -9.32 32.30
CA MET A 32 15.71 -10.55 31.83
C MET A 32 16.67 -11.75 31.78
N LEU A 33 17.94 -11.53 31.44
CA LEU A 33 18.94 -12.60 31.45
C LEU A 33 19.36 -12.98 32.87
N LEU A 34 19.37 -12.05 33.82
CA LEU A 34 19.63 -12.33 35.24
C LEU A 34 18.54 -13.15 35.91
N GLU A 35 17.34 -13.23 35.32
CA GLU A 35 16.28 -14.15 35.77
C GLU A 35 16.60 -15.63 35.46
N LEU A 36 17.62 -15.91 34.64
CA LEU A 36 18.05 -17.26 34.31
C LEU A 36 18.90 -17.87 35.44
N PRO A 37 18.92 -19.22 35.59
CA PRO A 37 19.79 -19.88 36.55
C PRO A 37 21.27 -19.54 36.30
N GLY A 38 22.06 -19.34 37.36
CA GLY A 38 23.47 -18.97 37.24
C GLY A 38 24.32 -19.92 36.38
N SER A 39 23.95 -21.20 36.30
CA SER A 39 24.59 -22.18 35.39
C SER A 39 24.36 -21.89 33.92
N VAL A 40 23.17 -21.41 33.56
CA VAL A 40 22.80 -20.99 32.19
C VAL A 40 23.46 -19.65 31.87
N LEU A 41 23.47 -18.73 32.84
CA LEU A 41 24.08 -17.41 32.67
C LEU A 41 25.59 -17.51 32.45
N ALA A 42 26.27 -18.40 33.18
CA ALA A 42 27.69 -18.68 32.97
C ALA A 42 27.99 -19.25 31.58
N GLN A 43 27.11 -20.08 31.02
CA GLN A 43 27.25 -20.60 29.65
C GLN A 43 27.04 -19.48 28.62
N ILE A 44 26.00 -18.65 28.81
CA ILE A 44 25.71 -17.50 27.96
C ILE A 44 26.88 -16.51 27.94
N MET A 45 27.55 -16.29 29.07
CA MET A 45 28.71 -15.39 29.13
C MET A 45 29.98 -15.97 28.51
N GLN A 46 30.08 -17.30 28.37
CA GLN A 46 31.22 -17.97 27.73
C GLN A 46 31.03 -18.16 26.23
N ASP A 47 29.77 -18.25 25.76
CA ASP A 47 29.41 -18.50 24.38
C ASP A 47 28.64 -17.32 23.77
N GLU A 48 29.29 -16.60 22.87
CA GLU A 48 28.73 -15.46 22.16
C GLU A 48 27.50 -15.82 21.29
N ALA A 49 27.44 -17.04 20.76
CA ALA A 49 26.30 -17.50 19.98
C ALA A 49 25.09 -17.71 20.89
N MET A 50 25.28 -18.30 22.08
CA MET A 50 24.22 -18.42 23.08
C MET A 50 23.77 -17.06 23.62
N LEU A 51 24.71 -16.12 23.83
CA LEU A 51 24.37 -14.76 24.22
C LEU A 51 23.48 -14.08 23.19
N THR A 52 23.85 -14.18 21.91
CA THR A 52 23.06 -13.59 20.82
C THR A 52 21.66 -14.22 20.72
N GLU A 53 21.57 -15.55 20.88
CA GLU A 53 20.29 -16.25 20.89
C GLU A 53 19.41 -15.85 22.10
N ALA A 54 20.01 -15.76 23.28
CA ALA A 54 19.33 -15.32 24.50
C ALA A 54 18.83 -13.87 24.38
N LEU A 55 19.64 -12.98 23.80
CA LEU A 55 19.24 -11.60 23.53
C LEU A 55 18.09 -11.53 22.53
N ASN A 56 18.14 -12.27 21.43
CA ASN A 56 17.05 -12.31 20.44
C ASN A 56 15.74 -12.81 21.05
N LYS A 57 15.80 -13.83 21.93
CA LYS A 57 14.64 -14.32 22.67
C LYS A 57 14.10 -13.26 23.64
N ALA A 58 14.98 -12.58 24.37
CA ALA A 58 14.59 -11.51 25.30
C ALA A 58 13.98 -10.31 24.56
N ILE A 59 14.55 -9.89 23.43
CA ILE A 59 14.01 -8.84 22.56
C ILE A 59 12.62 -9.24 22.03
N SER A 60 12.46 -10.48 21.56
CA SER A 60 11.17 -10.98 21.08
C SER A 60 10.10 -10.99 22.18
N ALA A 61 10.49 -11.36 23.41
CA ALA A 61 9.61 -11.33 24.57
C ALA A 61 9.25 -9.90 25.01
N LEU A 62 10.18 -8.95 24.94
CA LEU A 62 9.93 -7.52 25.20
C LEU A 62 8.98 -6.88 24.17
N GLN A 63 9.09 -7.29 22.90
CA GLN A 63 8.17 -6.82 21.85
C GLN A 63 6.77 -7.39 22.00
N GLN A 64 6.64 -8.62 22.51
CA GLN A 64 5.33 -9.26 22.78
C GLN A 64 4.66 -8.73 24.05
N SER A 65 5.45 -8.22 25.00
CA SER A 65 4.97 -7.61 26.24
C SER A 65 4.77 -6.09 26.14
N GLY A 66 4.69 -5.55 24.91
CA GLY A 66 4.55 -4.12 24.66
C GLY A 66 3.35 -3.48 25.36
N ASP A 67 3.58 -2.88 26.52
CA ASP A 67 3.33 -1.46 26.79
C ASP A 67 3.79 -1.06 28.21
N ASN A 68 4.30 0.16 28.33
CA ASN A 68 4.47 0.93 29.58
C ASN A 68 5.46 0.43 30.65
N SER A 69 6.76 0.62 30.40
CA SER A 69 7.67 1.03 31.47
C SER A 69 8.63 2.05 30.93
N SER A 70 8.06 3.25 30.77
CA SER A 70 8.76 4.53 30.68
C SER A 70 8.49 5.24 32.01
N GLU A 71 9.40 5.10 32.95
CA GLU A 71 9.54 5.91 34.16
C GLU A 71 11.01 5.69 34.59
N MET A 72 11.82 6.67 34.96
CA MET A 72 11.69 8.12 35.08
C MET A 72 13.14 8.59 35.36
N GLU A 73 13.61 9.73 34.88
CA GLU A 73 13.83 10.96 35.68
C GLU A 73 14.85 11.85 34.91
N PRO A 74 14.96 13.17 35.15
CA PRO A 74 13.91 14.20 35.12
C PRO A 74 14.40 15.51 34.42
N GLN A 75 13.54 16.55 34.43
CA GLN A 75 13.82 17.99 34.16
C GLN A 75 13.90 18.42 32.67
N GLU A 76 13.13 19.38 32.15
CA GLU A 76 12.27 20.43 32.73
C GLU A 76 11.07 20.71 31.80
N GLU A 77 9.90 20.79 32.43
CA GLU A 77 8.80 21.72 32.16
C GLU A 77 8.86 22.52 30.85
N ASP A 78 8.32 21.99 29.75
CA ASP A 78 7.53 22.81 28.84
C ASP A 78 6.41 21.99 28.21
N GLN A 79 5.25 22.64 28.09
CA GLN A 79 4.01 22.04 27.68
C GLN A 79 3.93 21.90 26.16
N ALA A 80 3.17 20.88 25.76
CA ALA A 80 2.60 20.65 24.43
C ALA A 80 3.55 20.03 23.37
N SER A 81 3.08 18.89 22.86
CA SER A 81 3.41 18.31 21.55
C SER A 81 4.73 17.51 21.44
N THR A 82 4.78 16.29 21.98
CA THR A 82 5.80 15.32 21.57
C THR A 82 5.20 13.91 21.47
N SER A 83 4.97 13.41 20.25
CA SER A 83 5.06 11.96 19.93
C SER A 83 4.79 11.58 18.47
N SER A 84 4.45 12.52 17.57
CA SER A 84 4.42 12.29 16.11
C SER A 84 5.73 12.67 15.42
N ASP A 85 6.45 13.65 15.97
CA ASP A 85 7.45 14.38 15.17
C ASP A 85 8.81 13.67 15.13
N SER A 86 9.20 12.96 16.20
CA SER A 86 10.52 12.29 16.26
C SER A 86 10.62 11.07 15.35
N LEU A 87 9.52 10.31 15.20
CA LEU A 87 9.48 9.11 14.38
C LEU A 87 9.41 9.47 12.89
N GLY A 88 8.70 10.55 12.57
CA GLY A 88 8.71 11.13 11.23
C GLY A 88 10.08 11.69 10.85
N GLU A 89 10.78 12.36 11.76
CA GLU A 89 12.12 12.90 11.48
C GLU A 89 13.17 11.79 11.28
N GLN A 90 13.10 10.70 12.05
CA GLN A 90 13.97 9.55 11.88
C GLN A 90 13.72 8.84 10.55
N LEU A 91 12.44 8.61 10.20
CA LEU A 91 12.07 8.01 8.94
C LEU A 91 12.46 8.90 7.75
N TYR A 92 12.25 10.22 7.86
CA TYR A 92 12.65 11.18 6.84
C TYR A 92 14.14 11.08 6.51
N LYS A 93 15.00 11.08 7.53
CA LYS A 93 16.47 10.97 7.34
C LYS A 93 16.86 9.67 6.64
N LEU A 94 16.19 8.55 6.96
CA LEU A 94 16.47 7.27 6.32
C LEU A 94 15.99 7.25 4.87
N VAL A 95 14.79 7.77 4.60
CA VAL A 95 14.24 7.86 3.24
C VAL A 95 15.02 8.88 2.38
N GLU A 96 15.59 9.93 2.98
CA GLU A 96 16.42 10.94 2.31
C GLU A 96 17.70 10.33 1.71
N VAL A 97 18.29 9.31 2.36
CA VAL A 97 19.47 8.60 1.85
C VAL A 97 19.20 7.96 0.48
N TYR A 98 17.97 7.54 0.22
CA TYR A 98 17.56 6.95 -1.06
C TYR A 98 17.39 7.98 -2.19
N ASN A 99 17.59 9.28 -1.93
CA ASN A 99 17.60 10.37 -2.93
C ASN A 99 16.40 10.33 -3.89
N THR A 100 15.21 10.04 -3.36
CA THR A 100 13.99 9.84 -4.15
C THR A 100 13.37 11.13 -4.67
N GLY A 101 13.81 12.30 -4.18
CA GLY A 101 13.24 13.61 -4.51
C GLY A 101 11.82 13.84 -3.98
N LEU A 102 11.20 12.80 -3.42
CA LEU A 102 9.83 12.76 -2.90
C LEU A 102 9.81 12.31 -1.44
N THR A 103 10.93 12.47 -0.73
CA THR A 103 11.14 12.02 0.64
C THR A 103 10.01 12.43 1.57
N GLU A 104 9.58 13.70 1.55
CA GLU A 104 8.47 14.19 2.38
C GLU A 104 7.16 13.44 2.12
N LYS A 105 6.83 13.21 0.86
CA LYS A 105 5.58 12.57 0.44
C LYS A 105 5.59 11.07 0.77
N ILE A 106 6.72 10.41 0.54
CA ILE A 106 6.95 9.00 0.89
C ILE A 106 6.92 8.81 2.41
N THR A 107 7.59 9.68 3.16
CA THR A 107 7.61 9.65 4.62
C THR A 107 6.20 9.86 5.17
N GLY A 108 5.43 10.77 4.59
CA GLY A 108 4.01 10.96 4.92
C GLY A 108 3.17 9.68 4.69
N MET A 109 3.30 9.05 3.52
CA MET A 109 2.58 7.81 3.20
C MET A 109 2.98 6.64 4.11
N LEU A 110 4.24 6.56 4.51
CA LEU A 110 4.72 5.53 5.44
C LEU A 110 4.26 5.80 6.87
N LEU A 111 4.21 7.07 7.30
CA LEU A 111 3.71 7.48 8.62
C LEU A 111 2.19 7.29 8.77
N GLU A 112 1.46 7.28 7.66
CA GLU A 112 0.02 6.98 7.62
C GLU A 112 -0.27 5.49 7.92
N GLN A 113 0.75 4.63 7.92
CA GLN A 113 0.65 3.24 8.34
C GLN A 113 0.74 3.10 9.88
N LYS A 114 0.39 1.91 10.38
CA LYS A 114 0.42 1.61 11.82
C LYS A 114 1.81 1.89 12.41
N LYS A 115 1.86 2.57 13.55
CA LYS A 115 3.09 2.91 14.31
C LYS A 115 4.08 1.75 14.48
N LEU A 116 3.57 0.52 14.63
CA LEU A 116 4.37 -0.70 14.75
C LEU A 116 5.06 -1.12 13.45
N GLU A 117 4.44 -0.86 12.29
CA GLU A 117 5.05 -1.11 10.98
C GLU A 117 6.15 -0.09 10.72
N VAL A 118 5.93 1.17 11.09
CA VAL A 118 6.95 2.23 10.96
C VAL A 118 8.15 2.01 11.88
N GLN A 119 7.96 1.45 13.07
CA GLN A 119 9.11 1.02 13.89
C GLN A 119 9.89 -0.11 13.24
N LYS A 120 9.23 -1.14 12.68
CA LYS A 120 9.91 -2.24 11.99
C LYS A 120 10.72 -1.74 10.79
N LEU A 121 10.18 -0.76 10.06
CA LEU A 121 10.86 -0.05 8.97
C LEU A 121 12.16 0.64 9.42
N LEU A 122 12.24 1.16 10.65
CA LEU A 122 13.46 1.76 11.18
C LEU A 122 14.54 0.71 11.52
N PHE A 123 14.15 -0.53 11.83
CA PHE A 123 15.09 -1.60 12.20
C PHE A 123 15.50 -2.50 11.03
N ASP A 124 14.74 -2.50 9.93
CA ASP A 124 15.01 -3.33 8.74
C ASP A 124 15.19 -2.46 7.49
N PRO A 125 16.43 -2.22 7.05
CA PRO A 125 16.71 -1.40 5.87
C PRO A 125 16.23 -2.04 4.56
N GLY A 126 16.09 -3.36 4.49
CA GLY A 126 15.56 -4.05 3.30
C GLY A 126 14.05 -3.84 3.16
N LEU A 127 13.34 -3.95 4.28
CA LEU A 127 11.90 -3.66 4.34
C LEU A 127 11.62 -2.17 4.08
N LEU A 128 12.49 -1.29 4.57
CA LEU A 128 12.41 0.15 4.27
C LEU A 128 12.56 0.42 2.78
N GLU A 129 13.55 -0.16 2.13
CA GLU A 129 13.76 -0.01 0.69
C GLU A 129 12.56 -0.52 -0.12
N GLU A 130 12.02 -1.69 0.22
CA GLU A 130 10.81 -2.24 -0.41
C GLU A 130 9.62 -1.29 -0.28
N ARG A 131 9.42 -0.74 0.92
CA ARG A 131 8.28 0.15 1.22
C ARG A 131 8.44 1.54 0.61
N VAL A 132 9.67 2.05 0.52
CA VAL A 132 10.01 3.25 -0.24
C VAL A 132 9.79 3.03 -1.73
N ASN A 133 10.13 1.86 -2.27
CA ASN A 133 9.89 1.51 -3.68
C ASN A 133 8.40 1.41 -3.99
N ILE A 134 7.60 0.78 -3.10
CA ILE A 134 6.13 0.73 -3.22
C ILE A 134 5.54 2.14 -3.21
N ALA A 135 5.96 2.99 -2.26
CA ALA A 135 5.49 4.37 -2.19
C ALA A 135 5.90 5.18 -3.43
N LEU A 136 7.13 5.02 -3.91
CA LEU A 136 7.61 5.61 -5.17
C LEU A 136 6.74 5.19 -6.35
N LYS A 137 6.47 3.88 -6.47
CA LYS A 137 5.66 3.32 -7.54
C LYS A 137 4.22 3.84 -7.48
N MET A 138 3.62 3.95 -6.29
CA MET A 138 2.31 4.59 -6.11
C MET A 138 2.31 6.07 -6.53
N LEU A 139 3.42 6.77 -6.31
CA LEU A 139 3.57 8.18 -6.67
C LEU A 139 3.87 8.39 -8.16
N GLU A 140 4.61 7.47 -8.80
CA GLU A 140 4.85 7.45 -10.24
C GLU A 140 3.58 7.02 -11.00
N ASP A 141 2.85 6.04 -10.47
CA ASP A 141 1.70 5.48 -11.16
C ASP A 141 0.50 6.41 -11.12
N GLY A 142 0.25 7.19 -10.05
CA GLY A 142 -0.89 8.12 -9.98
C GLY A 142 -2.25 7.49 -10.36
N GLN A 143 -2.32 6.16 -10.40
CA GLN A 143 -3.38 5.32 -10.90
C GLN A 143 -3.55 4.20 -9.87
N SER A 144 -4.58 4.42 -9.04
CA SER A 144 -5.39 3.45 -8.32
C SER A 144 -4.69 2.39 -7.44
N PRO A 145 -4.95 2.39 -6.12
CA PRO A 145 -4.72 1.21 -5.31
C PRO A 145 -5.73 0.12 -5.70
N GLU A 146 -5.28 -0.89 -6.42
CA GLU A 146 -5.74 -2.27 -6.21
C GLU A 146 -4.86 -2.79 -5.04
N GLU A 147 -5.34 -3.25 -3.89
CA GLU A 147 -6.66 -3.71 -3.49
C GLU A 147 -6.84 -3.52 -1.98
N THR A 148 -8.05 -3.16 -1.56
CA THR A 148 -8.79 -3.69 -0.38
C THR A 148 -9.97 -2.76 -0.15
N ASP A 149 -10.89 -2.73 -1.12
CA ASP A 149 -12.17 -2.09 -0.89
C ASP A 149 -13.30 -3.08 -1.15
N VAL A 150 -13.88 -3.54 -0.05
CA VAL A 150 -15.31 -3.91 0.01
C VAL A 150 -16.14 -2.61 -0.04
N SER A 151 -15.86 -1.83 -1.08
CA SER A 151 -16.59 -0.73 -1.69
C SER A 151 -17.84 -1.21 -2.43
N ASP A 152 -19.01 -1.04 -1.85
CA ASP A 152 -20.30 -1.04 -2.53
C ASP A 152 -20.28 -0.11 -3.79
N PHE A 153 -19.91 -0.66 -4.96
CA PHE A 153 -19.89 0.05 -6.26
C PHE A 153 -21.29 0.21 -6.85
N SER A 154 -22.19 0.81 -6.07
CA SER A 154 -23.54 1.15 -6.52
C SER A 154 -23.62 2.51 -7.25
N ASP A 155 -22.50 3.23 -7.40
CA ASP A 155 -22.50 4.58 -8.00
C ASP A 155 -22.49 4.53 -9.55
N PRO A 156 -23.54 5.05 -10.22
CA PRO A 156 -23.65 5.02 -11.68
C PRO A 156 -22.58 5.89 -12.39
N ASP A 157 -22.04 6.90 -11.71
CA ASP A 157 -21.05 7.83 -12.25
C ASP A 157 -19.71 7.15 -12.61
N ASP A 158 -19.34 6.08 -11.91
CA ASP A 158 -18.11 5.34 -12.22
C ASP A 158 -18.26 4.53 -13.51
N THR A 159 -19.47 4.02 -13.77
CA THR A 159 -19.77 3.28 -15.01
C THR A 159 -19.78 4.20 -16.22
N GLU A 160 -20.33 5.41 -16.07
CA GLU A 160 -20.33 6.42 -17.12
C GLU A 160 -18.91 6.86 -17.49
N ARG A 161 -18.06 7.12 -16.49
CA ARG A 161 -16.64 7.46 -16.69
C ARG A 161 -15.85 6.33 -17.36
N LEU A 162 -16.11 5.09 -16.95
CA LEU A 162 -15.51 3.89 -17.57
C LEU A 162 -15.94 3.75 -19.04
N GLY A 163 -17.22 4.01 -19.34
CA GLY A 163 -17.76 3.99 -20.69
C GLY A 163 -17.17 5.05 -21.61
N GLU A 164 -17.04 6.29 -21.14
CA GLU A 164 -16.39 7.36 -21.91
C GLU A 164 -14.94 7.05 -22.25
N LYS A 165 -14.19 6.54 -21.26
CA LYS A 165 -12.79 6.14 -21.43
C LYS A 165 -12.67 4.98 -22.41
N LEU A 166 -13.51 3.95 -22.27
CA LEU A 166 -13.55 2.81 -23.17
C LEU A 166 -13.88 3.24 -24.60
N PHE A 167 -14.90 4.07 -24.79
CA PHE A 167 -15.27 4.59 -26.12
C PHE A 167 -14.12 5.33 -26.79
N ALA A 168 -13.41 6.19 -26.05
CA ALA A 168 -12.29 6.95 -26.58
C ALA A 168 -11.15 6.03 -27.08
N ILE A 169 -10.90 4.90 -26.40
CA ILE A 169 -9.85 3.95 -26.79
C ILE A 169 -10.33 3.06 -27.94
N VAL A 170 -11.54 2.50 -27.84
CA VAL A 170 -12.13 1.67 -28.90
C VAL A 170 -12.24 2.45 -30.21
N ARG A 171 -12.58 3.75 -30.17
CA ARG A 171 -12.61 4.62 -31.36
C ARG A 171 -11.25 4.74 -32.05
N GLN A 172 -10.13 4.62 -31.33
CA GLN A 172 -8.80 4.60 -31.93
C GLN A 172 -8.51 3.28 -32.65
N ILE A 173 -9.13 2.18 -32.19
CA ILE A 173 -8.97 0.83 -32.75
C ILE A 173 -9.92 0.62 -33.94
N ASP A 174 -11.20 0.94 -33.76
CA ASP A 174 -12.25 0.80 -34.79
C ASP A 174 -13.23 1.97 -34.71
N ALA A 175 -12.99 3.01 -35.52
CA ALA A 175 -13.85 4.18 -35.57
C ALA A 175 -15.24 3.91 -36.15
N VAL A 176 -15.42 2.82 -36.92
CA VAL A 176 -16.67 2.54 -37.64
C VAL A 176 -17.66 1.86 -36.71
N LYS A 177 -17.21 0.89 -35.91
CA LYS A 177 -18.06 0.10 -35.01
C LYS A 177 -17.86 0.44 -33.53
N CYS A 178 -17.18 1.55 -33.22
CA CYS A 178 -16.84 1.89 -31.83
C CYS A 178 -18.04 1.98 -30.89
N ALA A 179 -19.17 2.54 -31.34
CA ALA A 179 -20.37 2.66 -30.53
C ALA A 179 -20.92 1.28 -30.14
N ASP A 180 -21.07 0.38 -31.13
CA ASP A 180 -21.62 -0.96 -30.91
C ASP A 180 -20.66 -1.84 -30.10
N ILE A 181 -19.36 -1.77 -30.40
CA ILE A 181 -18.33 -2.50 -29.67
C ILE A 181 -18.27 -2.03 -28.21
N THR A 182 -18.29 -0.72 -27.97
CA THR A 182 -18.28 -0.16 -26.61
C THR A 182 -19.52 -0.58 -25.85
N GLY A 183 -20.70 -0.55 -26.50
CA GLY A 183 -21.94 -1.05 -25.92
C GLY A 183 -21.83 -2.52 -25.48
N MET A 184 -21.37 -3.39 -26.36
CA MET A 184 -21.17 -4.82 -26.04
C MET A 184 -20.16 -5.06 -24.92
N LEU A 185 -19.09 -4.26 -24.87
CA LEU A 185 -18.10 -4.36 -23.81
C LEU A 185 -18.66 -3.86 -22.47
N LEU A 186 -19.47 -2.80 -22.47
CA LEU A 186 -20.15 -2.29 -21.28
C LEU A 186 -21.21 -3.24 -20.71
N GLU A 187 -21.66 -4.22 -21.48
CA GLU A 187 -22.52 -5.31 -20.98
C GLU A 187 -21.75 -6.34 -20.13
N MET A 188 -20.41 -6.29 -20.10
CA MET A 188 -19.57 -7.16 -19.27
C MET A 188 -19.49 -6.66 -17.82
N ASP A 189 -19.01 -7.51 -16.91
CA ASP A 189 -18.82 -7.12 -15.52
C ASP A 189 -17.72 -6.05 -15.34
N HIS A 190 -17.92 -5.16 -14.37
CA HIS A 190 -17.02 -4.03 -14.13
C HIS A 190 -15.58 -4.44 -13.75
N GLY A 191 -15.41 -5.63 -13.16
CA GLY A 191 -14.09 -6.17 -12.84
C GLY A 191 -13.31 -6.55 -14.11
N THR A 192 -13.94 -7.30 -14.99
CA THR A 192 -13.38 -7.68 -16.29
C THR A 192 -13.14 -6.45 -17.16
N LEU A 193 -14.06 -5.47 -17.17
CA LEU A 193 -13.89 -4.25 -17.96
C LEU A 193 -12.69 -3.42 -17.50
N ARG A 194 -12.43 -3.34 -16.19
CA ARG A 194 -11.21 -2.73 -15.64
C ARG A 194 -9.96 -3.48 -16.09
N GLN A 195 -9.96 -4.81 -15.96
CA GLN A 195 -8.83 -5.63 -16.39
C GLN A 195 -8.51 -5.47 -17.88
N VAL A 196 -9.56 -5.39 -18.71
CA VAL A 196 -9.45 -5.16 -20.16
C VAL A 196 -8.92 -3.76 -20.47
N LEU A 197 -9.28 -2.73 -19.70
CA LEU A 197 -8.74 -1.37 -19.86
C LEU A 197 -7.31 -1.21 -19.35
N SER A 198 -6.85 -2.07 -18.44
CA SER A 198 -5.48 -2.08 -17.92
C SER A 198 -4.50 -2.80 -18.85
N ASP A 199 -4.98 -3.68 -19.74
CA ASP A 199 -4.14 -4.44 -20.67
C ASP A 199 -4.59 -4.26 -22.12
N GLN A 200 -3.74 -3.61 -22.92
CA GLN A 200 -3.96 -3.35 -24.34
C GLN A 200 -4.21 -4.63 -25.17
N ALA A 201 -3.54 -5.74 -24.85
CA ALA A 201 -3.72 -7.00 -25.58
C ALA A 201 -5.09 -7.62 -25.27
N MET A 202 -5.54 -7.52 -24.02
CA MET A 202 -6.88 -7.94 -23.61
C MET A 202 -7.96 -7.07 -24.26
N LEU A 203 -7.73 -5.76 -24.36
CA LEU A 203 -8.63 -4.84 -25.06
C LEU A 203 -8.78 -5.18 -26.53
N GLU A 204 -7.67 -5.40 -27.23
CA GLU A 204 -7.71 -5.79 -28.65
C GLU A 204 -8.45 -7.12 -28.85
N ALA A 205 -8.20 -8.11 -27.99
CA ALA A 205 -8.91 -9.38 -28.03
C ALA A 205 -10.42 -9.23 -27.77
N ALA A 206 -10.80 -8.38 -26.81
CA ALA A 206 -12.19 -8.09 -26.49
C ALA A 206 -12.90 -7.35 -27.65
N VAL A 207 -12.23 -6.37 -28.26
CA VAL A 207 -12.69 -5.66 -29.46
C VAL A 207 -12.86 -6.62 -30.63
N GLN A 208 -11.89 -7.49 -30.89
CA GLN A 208 -11.99 -8.51 -31.96
C GLN A 208 -13.14 -9.49 -31.72
N LYS A 209 -13.38 -9.88 -30.46
CA LYS A 209 -14.50 -10.74 -30.08
C LYS A 209 -15.84 -10.04 -30.33
N ALA A 210 -15.96 -8.76 -29.96
CA ALA A 210 -17.15 -7.95 -30.23
C ALA A 210 -17.37 -7.73 -31.74
N GLN A 211 -16.30 -7.44 -32.51
CA GLN A 211 -16.35 -7.36 -33.97
C GLN A 211 -16.86 -8.66 -34.60
N SER A 212 -16.40 -9.81 -34.10
CA SER A 212 -16.84 -11.13 -34.55
C SER A 212 -18.32 -11.37 -34.22
N ALA A 213 -18.78 -10.92 -33.06
CA ALA A 213 -20.19 -11.00 -32.67
C ALA A 213 -21.10 -10.09 -33.53
N LEU A 214 -20.59 -8.92 -33.94
CA LEU A 214 -21.26 -8.00 -34.86
C LEU A 214 -21.34 -8.56 -36.29
N LEU A 215 -20.25 -9.16 -36.79
CA LEU A 215 -20.22 -9.86 -38.09
C LEU A 215 -21.16 -11.07 -38.12
N GLY A 216 -21.45 -11.68 -36.97
CA GLY A 216 -22.44 -12.76 -36.84
C GLY A 216 -23.91 -12.29 -36.86
N HIS A 217 -24.17 -10.99 -36.68
CA HIS A 217 -25.51 -10.40 -36.64
C HIS A 217 -25.94 -9.68 -37.94
N ASP A 218 -25.09 -9.67 -38.97
CA ASP A 218 -25.37 -9.08 -40.29
C ASP A 218 -26.43 -9.82 -41.14
N SER A 219 -27.39 -10.52 -40.50
CA SER A 219 -28.50 -11.19 -41.19
C SER A 219 -29.89 -10.83 -40.68
N HIS A 220 -30.10 -9.68 -40.01
CA HIS A 220 -31.45 -9.16 -39.78
C HIS A 220 -31.50 -7.62 -39.73
N THR A 221 -31.45 -6.99 -40.89
CA THR A 221 -32.32 -5.83 -41.13
C THR A 221 -33.50 -6.30 -41.98
N PRO A 222 -34.68 -6.58 -41.41
CA PRO A 222 -35.89 -6.59 -42.21
C PRO A 222 -36.23 -5.14 -42.55
N SER A 223 -36.10 -4.82 -43.83
CA SER A 223 -36.75 -3.72 -44.53
C SER A 223 -38.24 -3.62 -44.17
N ASP A 224 -38.79 -2.40 -44.16
CA ASP A 224 -39.84 -2.02 -45.11
C ASP A 224 -40.24 -0.53 -44.95
N HIS A 225 -39.99 0.26 -45.99
CA HIS A 225 -41.02 0.78 -46.92
C HIS A 225 -41.66 2.06 -46.38
N THR A 226 -41.42 3.22 -46.96
CA THR A 226 -42.32 3.69 -48.03
C THR A 226 -41.63 4.69 -48.96
N THR A 227 -41.67 4.30 -50.22
CA THR A 227 -41.41 5.09 -51.42
C THR A 227 -42.57 6.06 -51.72
N LEU A 228 -42.25 7.08 -52.53
CA LEU A 228 -43.16 7.88 -53.37
C LEU A 228 -43.97 9.07 -52.77
N SER A 229 -43.53 10.26 -53.22
CA SER A 229 -44.28 11.14 -54.14
C SER A 229 -45.08 12.33 -53.58
N SER A 230 -44.96 13.44 -54.35
CA SER A 230 -45.77 14.67 -54.43
C SER A 230 -45.74 15.59 -53.21
N GLY A 231 -45.36 16.86 -53.28
CA GLY A 231 -45.71 17.84 -54.31
C GLY A 231 -47.04 18.50 -53.94
N THR A 232 -47.00 19.70 -53.35
CA THR A 232 -48.01 20.79 -53.31
C THR A 232 -47.60 21.75 -52.18
N ASP A 233 -46.85 22.80 -52.51
CA ASP A 233 -47.37 24.15 -52.76
C ASP A 233 -48.12 24.74 -51.56
N SER A 234 -47.45 25.64 -50.85
CA SER A 234 -48.05 26.57 -49.90
C SER A 234 -47.48 27.95 -50.24
N SER A 235 -48.25 28.75 -50.97
CA SER A 235 -48.06 30.20 -51.10
C SER A 235 -49.40 30.87 -51.43
N GLU A 236 -50.17 31.02 -50.37
CA GLU A 236 -50.97 32.19 -50.00
C GLU A 236 -51.00 33.37 -51.00
N SER A 237 -52.18 33.73 -51.48
CA SER A 237 -52.51 35.07 -52.00
C SER A 237 -54.02 35.35 -51.86
N LYS A 238 -54.33 36.30 -50.96
CA LYS A 238 -55.22 37.49 -51.13
C LYS A 238 -56.46 37.34 -52.04
N GLN A 239 -57.66 37.88 -51.77
CA GLN A 239 -58.13 38.92 -50.84
C GLN A 239 -59.65 39.06 -51.04
N THR A 240 -60.39 39.42 -49.99
CA THR A 240 -61.77 39.93 -50.06
C THR A 240 -61.75 41.44 -50.20
#